data_AF-A0A3M0JYN5-F1
#
_entry.id   AF-A0A3M0JYN5-F1
#
_cell.length_a   1.000
_cell.length_b   1.000
_cell.length_c   1.000
_cell.angle_alpha   90.00
_cell.angle_beta   90.00
_cell.angle_gamma   90.00
#
_symmetry.space_group_name_H-M   'P 1'
#
loop_
_entity.id
_entity.type
_entity.pdbx_description
1 polymer ?
#
loop_
_entity_poly.entity_id
_entity_poly.type
_entity_poly.pdbx_seq_one_letter_code
_entity_poly.pdbx_strand_id
1 'polypeptide(L)' 'MHIPEYSQIVSPLYLVTRKKNDFHWGPEQQQAFAQIKQKIAHAVAFDSVRTGPDVKNVLYSTAKNHSLS' A
#
# COMPACT_ATOMS: atom_id res chain seq x y z
N MET A 1 -2.36 -11.98 2.80
CA MET A 1 -1.72 -11.33 1.65
C MET A 1 -0.20 -11.42 1.81
N HIS A 2 0.48 -12.25 1.01
CA HIS A 2 1.94 -12.35 1.01
C HIS A 2 2.48 -11.62 -0.22
N ILE A 3 3.15 -10.49 0.00
CA ILE A 3 3.77 -9.70 -1.08
C ILE A 3 5.28 -10.02 -1.06
N PRO A 4 5.82 -10.67 -2.11
CA PRO A 4 7.25 -10.94 -2.17
C PRO A 4 8.03 -9.62 -2.20
N GLU A 5 9.19 -9.61 -1.53
CA GLU A 5 10.12 -8.47 -1.45
C GLU A 5 9.52 -7.21 -0.82
N TYR A 6 8.46 -7.35 -0.01
CA TYR A 6 7.79 -6.23 0.64
C TYR A 6 8.76 -5.30 1.40
N SER A 7 9.68 -5.87 2.18
CA SER A 7 10.69 -5.11 2.93
C SER A 7 11.63 -4.31 2.02
N GLN A 8 12.02 -4.87 0.87
CA GLN A 8 12.91 -4.22 -0.09
C GLN A 8 12.22 -3.00 -0.73
N ILE A 9 10.94 -3.13 -1.08
CA ILE A 9 10.19 -2.05 -1.74
C ILE A 9 9.78 -0.96 -0.76
N VAL A 10 9.52 -1.31 0.51
CA VAL A 10 9.15 -0.32 1.53
C VAL A 10 10.36 0.41 2.10
N SER A 11 11.57 -0.14 1.98
CA SER A 11 12.80 0.45 2.53
C SER A 11 13.04 1.92 2.10
N PRO A 12 12.92 2.30 0.81
CA PRO A 12 13.04 3.69 0.39
C PRO A 12 11.97 4.63 0.99
N LEU A 13 10.78 4.09 1.29
CA LEU A 13 9.67 4.85 1.90
C LEU A 13 9.80 4.97 3.42
N TYR A 14 10.47 4.02 4.06
CA TYR A 14 10.72 4.06 5.51
C TYR A 14 11.57 5.28 5.88
N LEU A 15 12.56 5.62 5.04
CA LEU A 15 13.45 6.76 5.28
C LEU A 15 12.72 8.11 5.26
N VAL A 16 11.67 8.26 4.45
CA VAL A 16 10.88 9.51 4.36
C VAL A 16 9.74 9.60 5.39
N THR A 17 9.40 8.49 6.04
CA THR A 17 8.36 8.43 7.08
C THR A 17 8.93 8.46 8.50
N ARG A 18 10.26 8.35 8.63
CA ARG A 18 10.94 8.38 9.93
C ARG A 18 10.95 9.80 10.52
N LYS A 19 10.54 9.91 11.78
CA LYS A 19 10.60 11.15 12.56
C LYS A 19 12.05 11.69 12.61
N LYS A 20 12.20 13.01 12.46
CA LYS A 20 13.48 13.77 12.40
C LYS A 20 14.25 13.70 11.07
N ASN A 21 13.72 13.06 10.04
CA ASN A 21 14.26 13.20 8.70
C ASN A 21 13.49 14.29 7.94
N ASP A 22 14.21 15.10 7.17
CA ASP A 22 13.57 16.00 6.23
C ASP A 22 12.89 15.18 5.13
N PHE A 23 11.68 15.58 4.77
CA PHE A 23 10.93 14.89 3.74
C PHE A 23 11.51 15.24 2.37
N HIS A 24 12.19 14.26 1.76
CA HIS A 24 12.75 14.39 0.41
C HIS A 24 12.14 13.31 -0.48
N TRP A 25 11.40 13.74 -1.50
CA TRP A 25 10.70 12.85 -2.42
C TRP A 25 11.50 12.71 -3.71
N GLY A 26 12.41 11.74 -3.74
CA GLY A 26 13.27 11.46 -4.87
C GLY A 26 12.69 10.43 -5.85
N PRO A 27 13.42 10.18 -6.96
CA PRO A 27 13.05 9.17 -7.94
C PRO A 27 12.88 7.77 -7.34
N GLU A 28 13.72 7.39 -6.38
CA GLU A 28 13.67 6.08 -5.71
C GLU A 28 12.37 5.91 -4.90
N GLN A 29 11.95 6.95 -4.18
CA GLN A 29 10.71 6.94 -3.41
C GLN A 29 9.49 6.89 -4.34
N GLN A 30 9.51 7.67 -5.41
CA GLN A 30 8.43 7.66 -6.41
C GLN A 30 8.29 6.28 -7.06
N GLN A 31 9.41 5.65 -7.43
CA GLN A 31 9.44 4.32 -8.02
C GLN A 31 8.95 3.25 -7.02
N ALA A 32 9.42 3.30 -5.77
CA ALA A 32 8.96 2.41 -4.71
C ALA A 32 7.45 2.54 -4.47
N PHE A 33 6.92 3.76 -4.44
CA PHE A 33 5.50 4.03 -4.27
C PHE A 33 4.66 3.51 -5.45
N ALA A 34 5.14 3.69 -6.68
CA ALA A 34 4.48 3.14 -7.87
C ALA A 34 4.42 1.61 -7.83
N GLN A 35 5.52 0.96 -7.46
CA GLN A 35 5.60 -0.50 -7.34
C GLN A 35 4.63 -1.06 -6.28
N ILE A 36 4.49 -0.39 -5.14
CA ILE A 36 3.54 -0.83 -4.10
C ILE A 36 2.10 -0.73 -4.59
N LYS A 37 1.71 0.38 -5.24
CA LYS A 37 0.37 0.51 -5.81
C LYS A 37 0.07 -0.62 -6.80
N GLN A 38 1.03 -0.94 -7.68
CA GLN A 38 0.88 -2.02 -8.65
C GLN A 38 0.78 -3.39 -7.98
N LYS A 39 1.64 -3.70 -6.99
CA LYS A 39 1.59 -4.98 -6.26
C LYS A 39 0.28 -5.15 -5.47
N ILE A 40 -0.24 -4.09 -4.86
CA ILE A 40 -1.54 -4.12 -4.18
C ILE A 40 -2.67 -4.33 -5.20
N ALA A 41 -2.68 -3.58 -6.31
CA ALA A 41 -3.69 -3.75 -7.35
C ALA A 41 -3.70 -5.19 -7.90
N HIS A 42 -2.53 -5.76 -8.14
CA HIS A 42 -2.40 -7.14 -8.61
C HIS A 42 -2.86 -8.16 -7.57
N ALA A 43 -2.46 -8.01 -6.31
CA ALA A 43 -2.87 -8.92 -5.24
C ALA A 43 -4.37 -8.81 -4.93
N VAL A 44 -4.94 -7.61 -4.94
CA VAL A 44 -6.41 -7.44 -4.81
C VAL A 44 -7.13 -8.06 -6.00
N ALA A 45 -6.65 -7.88 -7.23
CA ALA A 45 -7.24 -8.53 -8.41
C ALA A 45 -7.17 -10.07 -8.31
N PHE A 46 -6.10 -10.62 -7.73
CA PHE A 46 -5.91 -12.06 -7.53
C PHE A 46 -6.76 -12.62 -6.37
N ASP A 47 -6.91 -11.86 -5.27
CA ASP A 47 -7.72 -12.22 -4.11
C ASP A 47 -9.23 -11.95 -4.32
N SER A 48 -9.61 -11.14 -5.32
CA SER A 48 -10.97 -10.63 -5.51
C SER A 48 -12.02 -11.70 -5.79
N VAL A 49 -11.66 -12.90 -6.28
CA VAL A 49 -12.68 -13.94 -6.55
C VAL A 49 -12.16 -15.35 -6.26
N ARG A 50 -12.23 -15.75 -4.98
CA ARG A 50 -12.49 -17.14 -4.62
C ARG A 50 -13.89 -17.21 -4.04
N THR A 51 -14.91 -17.22 -4.89
CA THR A 51 -16.31 -17.44 -4.52
C THR A 51 -16.51 -18.91 -4.13
N GLY A 52 -16.01 -19.29 -2.96
CA GLY A 52 -16.35 -20.54 -2.30
C GLY A 52 -17.43 -20.31 -1.24
N PRO A 53 -18.34 -21.26 -0.98
CA PRO A 53 -19.41 -21.13 0.02
C PRO A 53 -18.94 -20.77 1.45
N ASP A 54 -17.64 -20.86 1.73
CA ASP A 54 -17.03 -20.75 3.06
C ASP A 54 -16.11 -19.52 3.23
N VAL A 55 -16.09 -18.59 2.26
CA VAL A 55 -15.25 -17.38 2.34
C VAL A 55 -16.00 -16.23 3.02
N LYS A 56 -15.61 -15.91 4.26
CA LYS A 56 -16.13 -14.75 5.00
C LYS A 56 -15.39 -13.47 4.59
N ASN A 57 -15.99 -12.66 3.73
CA ASN A 57 -15.49 -11.32 3.40
C ASN A 57 -15.85 -10.33 4.52
N VAL A 58 -14.88 -9.59 5.05
CA VAL A 58 -15.07 -8.54 6.07
C VAL A 58 -14.74 -7.19 5.44
N LEU A 59 -15.70 -6.27 5.45
CA LEU A 59 -15.54 -4.91 4.92
C LEU A 59 -15.23 -3.92 6.04
N TYR A 60 -14.16 -3.14 5.90
CA TYR A 60 -13.85 -2.01 6.77
C TYR A 60 -14.10 -0.70 6.02
N SER A 61 -14.74 0.28 6.66
CA SER A 61 -14.99 1.60 6.08
C SER A 61 -14.63 2.70 7.08
N THR A 62 -13.91 3.72 6.62
CA THR A 62 -13.52 4.88 7.44
C THR A 62 -13.83 6.16 6.66
N ALA A 63 -14.59 7.08 7.24
CA ALA A 63 -14.86 8.39 6.67
C ALA A 63 -13.82 9.40 7.17
N LYS A 64 -13.13 10.09 6.26
CA LYS A 64 -12.27 11.25 6.58
C LYS A 64 -12.94 12.50 6.01
N ASN A 65 -13.28 13.45 6.88
CA ASN A 65 -13.78 14.75 6.46
C ASN A 65 -12.61 15.54 5.83
N HIS A 66 -12.69 15.84 4.53
CA HIS A 66 -11.79 16.79 3.88
C HIS A 66 -12.39 18.19 3.98
N SER A 67 -12.01 18.96 5.00
CA SER A 67 -12.15 20.41 4.97
C SER A 67 -11.02 20.95 4.10
N LEU A 68 -11.32 21.23 2.83
CA LEU A 68 -10.52 22.12 2.00
C LEU A 68 -10.67 23.52 2.61
N SER A 69 -9.62 24.01 3.25
CA SER A 69 -9.51 25.41 3.65
C SER A 69 -8.51 26.12 2.77
#